data_AF-A0A7X5DWS8-F1
#
_entry.id   AF-A0A7X5DWS8-F1
#
_cell.length_a   1.000
_cell.length_b   1.000
_cell.length_c   1.000
_cell.angle_alpha   90.00
_cell.angle_beta   90.00
_cell.angle_gamma   90.00
#
_symmetry.space_group_name_H-M   'P 1'
#
loop_
_entity.id
_entity.type
_entity.pdbx_description
1 polymer ?
#
loop_
_entity_poly.entity_id
_entity_poly.type
_entity_poly.pdbx_seq_one_letter_code
_entity_poly.pdbx_strand_id
1 'polypeptide(L)' 'MDIKNRYSIELNKISNHLADLERGHIYELTKTPGTPSCATLAQHLREDIAALLDLIQNDKPGVAEKVAEASKNI' A
#
# COMPACT_ATOMS: atom_id res chain seq x y z
N MET A 1 12.95 -8.33 12.35
CA MET A 1 11.84 -8.63 11.43
C MET A 1 12.40 -8.51 10.01
N ASP A 2 12.12 -9.43 9.08
CA ASP A 2 12.57 -9.24 7.69
C ASP A 2 11.77 -8.13 7.00
N ILE A 3 12.24 -7.63 5.85
CA ILE A 3 11.60 -6.54 5.09
C ILE A 3 10.13 -6.86 4.76
N LYS A 4 9.86 -8.11 4.35
CA LYS A 4 8.52 -8.54 3.95
C LYS A 4 7.54 -8.44 5.12
N ASN A 5 7.98 -8.83 6.31
CA ASN A 5 7.17 -8.78 7.53
C ASN A 5 7.07 -7.35 8.09
N ARG A 6 8.20 -6.60 8.11
CA ARG A 6 8.30 -5.24 8.64
C ARG A 6 7.38 -4.25 7.91
N TYR A 7 7.31 -4.36 6.59
CA TYR A 7 6.52 -3.49 5.72
C TYR A 7 5.32 -4.21 5.09
N SER A 8 4.82 -5.28 5.73
CA SER A 8 3.75 -6.11 5.19
C SER A 8 2.48 -5.34 4.87
N ILE A 9 2.15 -4.31 5.66
CA ILE A 9 0.95 -3.48 5.45
C ILE A 9 1.11 -2.59 4.22
N GLU A 10 2.27 -1.96 4.07
CA GLU A 10 2.62 -1.12 2.93
C GLU A 10 2.67 -1.94 1.63
N LEU A 11 3.29 -3.12 1.67
CA LEU A 11 3.34 -4.06 0.56
C LEU A 11 1.95 -4.57 0.17
N ASN A 12 1.08 -4.85 1.13
CA ASN A 12 -0.30 -5.25 0.87
C ASN A 12 -1.10 -4.13 0.20
N LYS A 13 -0.89 -2.87 0.59
CA LYS A 13 -1.56 -1.72 -0.03
C LYS A 13 -1.20 -1.60 -1.51
N ILE A 14 0.09 -1.71 -1.85
CA ILE A 14 0.57 -1.72 -3.24
C ILE A 14 -0.02 -2.92 -4.00
N SER A 15 -0.01 -4.10 -3.38
CA SER A 15 -0.55 -5.33 -3.98
C SER A 15 -2.04 -5.21 -4.29
N ASN A 16 -2.82 -4.56 -3.43
CA ASN A 16 -4.24 -4.33 -3.65
C ASN A 16 -4.49 -3.43 -4.86
N HIS A 17 -3.77 -2.31 -4.98
CA HIS A 17 -3.88 -1.42 -6.13
C HIS A 17 -3.46 -2.10 -7.45
N LEU A 18 -2.41 -2.93 -7.43
CA LEU A 18 -2.03 -3.74 -8.60
C LEU A 18 -3.13 -4.74 -8.97
N ALA A 19 -3.72 -5.40 -7.98
CA ALA A 19 -4.75 -6.40 -8.22
C ALA A 19 -6.07 -5.78 -8.72
N ASP A 20 -6.36 -4.51 -8.38
CA ASP A 20 -7.45 -3.74 -9.00
C ASP A 20 -7.17 -3.48 -10.49
N LEU A 21 -5.93 -3.09 -10.85
CA LEU A 21 -5.53 -2.90 -12.24
C LEU A 21 -5.60 -4.19 -13.06
N GLU A 22 -5.04 -5.29 -12.54
CA GLU A 22 -5.02 -6.60 -13.21
C GLU A 22 -6.42 -7.12 -13.50
N ARG A 23 -7.39 -6.83 -12.64
CA ARG A 23 -8.79 -7.23 -12.80
C ARG A 23 -9.62 -6.26 -13.63
N GLY A 24 -9.02 -5.15 -14.07
CA GLY A 24 -9.76 -4.07 -14.73
C GLY A 24 -10.81 -3.42 -13.81
N HIS A 25 -10.61 -3.48 -12.49
CA HIS A 25 -11.46 -2.85 -11.49
C HIS A 25 -11.16 -1.34 -11.42
N ILE A 26 -11.41 -0.67 -12.54
CA ILE A 26 -11.21 0.76 -12.75
C ILE A 26 -12.52 1.39 -13.24
N TYR A 27 -12.73 2.66 -12.90
CA TYR A 27 -13.96 3.37 -13.28
C TYR A 27 -14.20 3.35 -14.79
N GLU A 28 -13.14 3.46 -15.59
CA GLU A 28 -13.24 3.51 -17.04
C GLU A 28 -13.89 2.25 -17.63
N LEU A 29 -13.66 1.08 -17.03
CA LEU A 29 -14.20 -0.21 -17.46
C LEU A 29 -15.50 -0.57 -16.74
N THR A 30 -15.54 -0.39 -15.43
CA THR A 30 -16.66 -0.84 -14.59
C THR A 30 -17.82 0.15 -14.57
N LYS A 31 -17.56 1.45 -14.78
CA LYS A 31 -18.49 2.58 -14.58
C LYS A 31 -19.12 2.61 -13.19
N THR A 32 -18.53 1.91 -12.22
CA THR A 32 -19.06 1.80 -10.85
C THR A 32 -18.64 3.03 -10.03
N PRO A 33 -19.59 3.79 -9.47
CA PRO A 33 -19.27 4.89 -8.56
C PRO A 33 -18.43 4.41 -7.37
N GLY A 34 -17.39 5.16 -7.02
CA GLY A 34 -16.47 4.81 -5.94
C GLY A 34 -15.29 3.92 -6.35
N THR A 35 -15.31 3.35 -7.55
CA THR A 35 -14.11 2.70 -8.13
C THR A 35 -13.13 3.78 -8.59
N PRO A 36 -11.82 3.69 -8.29
CA PRO A 36 -10.85 4.67 -8.73
C PRO A 36 -10.67 4.65 -10.26
N SER A 37 -10.33 5.81 -10.82
CA SER A 37 -9.89 5.90 -12.23
C SER A 37 -8.52 5.25 -12.42
N CYS A 38 -8.18 4.88 -13.66
CA CYS A 38 -6.84 4.37 -13.96
C CYS A 38 -5.75 5.37 -13.54
N ALA A 39 -5.98 6.67 -13.76
CA ALA A 39 -5.05 7.73 -13.36
C ALA A 39 -4.90 7.81 -11.84
N THR A 40 -6.00 7.68 -11.11
CA THR A 40 -6.01 7.66 -9.63
C THR A 40 -5.24 6.47 -9.09
N LEU A 41 -5.44 5.26 -9.62
CA LEU A 41 -4.68 4.08 -9.20
C LEU A 41 -3.18 4.24 -9.49
N ALA A 42 -2.81 4.78 -10.66
CA ALA A 42 -1.41 5.05 -10.97
C ALA A 42 -0.79 6.06 -9.98
N GLN A 43 -1.54 7.09 -9.60
CA GLN A 43 -1.10 8.05 -8.59
C GLN A 43 -0.90 7.37 -7.22
N HIS A 44 -1.87 6.59 -6.77
CA HIS A 44 -1.78 5.87 -5.48
C HIS A 44 -0.59 4.91 -5.45
N LEU A 45 -0.36 4.16 -6.53
CA LEU A 45 0.80 3.27 -6.65
C LEU A 45 2.12 4.05 -6.51
N ARG A 46 2.25 5.18 -7.21
CA ARG A 46 3.43 6.03 -7.13
C ARG A 46 3.67 6.53 -5.70
N GLU A 47 2.62 6.97 -5.02
CA GLU A 47 2.70 7.48 -3.65
C GLU A 47 3.02 6.37 -2.65
N ASP A 48 2.39 5.21 -2.75
CA ASP A 48 2.63 4.07 -1.86
C ASP A 48 4.05 3.51 -2.03
N ILE A 49 4.55 3.41 -3.27
CA ILE A 49 5.93 3.00 -3.54
C ILE A 49 6.91 4.04 -2.98
N ALA A 50 6.66 5.34 -3.20
CA ALA A 50 7.52 6.39 -2.67
C ALA A 50 7.57 6.38 -1.14
N ALA A 51 6.42 6.18 -0.48
CA ALA A 51 6.34 6.05 0.96
C ALA A 51 7.11 4.82 1.48
N LEU A 52 6.96 3.67 0.84
CA LEU A 52 7.72 2.46 1.19
C LEU A 52 9.24 2.67 1.03
N LEU A 53 9.66 3.33 -0.06
CA LEU A 53 11.07 3.65 -0.28
C LEU A 53 11.61 4.60 0.80
N ASP A 54 10.86 5.62 1.18
CA ASP A 54 11.25 6.52 2.29
C ASP A 54 11.42 5.74 3.61
N LEU A 55 10.53 4.79 3.90
CA LEU A 55 10.65 3.96 5.09
C LEU A 55 11.92 3.11 5.07
N ILE A 56 12.20 2.45 3.94
CA ILE A 56 13.37 1.58 3.78
C ILE A 56 14.67 2.39 3.82
N GLN A 57 14.74 3.48 3.05
CA GLN A 57 15.97 4.29 2.92
C GLN A 57 16.37 4.96 4.21
N ASN A 58 15.40 5.33 5.06
CA ASN A 58 15.64 6.03 6.31
C ASN A 58 15.50 5.11 7.53
N ASP A 59 15.47 3.78 7.34
CA ASP A 59 15.31 2.77 8.40
C ASP A 59 14.14 3.04 9.36
N LYS A 60 13.06 3.65 8.85
CA LYS A 60 11.87 3.98 9.65
C LYS A 60 11.03 2.73 9.88
N PRO A 61 10.35 2.63 11.04
CA PRO A 61 9.50 1.48 11.33
C PRO A 61 8.27 1.47 10.43
N GLY A 62 7.94 0.27 9.94
CA GLY A 62 6.72 0.02 9.18
C GLY A 62 5.48 0.06 10.07
N VAL A 63 4.29 0.12 9.47
CA VAL A 63 3.02 0.13 10.23
C VAL A 63 2.89 -1.13 11.09
N ALA A 64 3.25 -2.30 10.56
CA ALA A 64 3.16 -3.56 11.29
C ALA A 64 4.04 -3.57 12.54
N GLU A 65 5.25 -3.01 12.43
CA GLU A 65 6.18 -2.83 13.54
C GLU A 65 5.62 -1.88 14.60
N LYS A 66 5.13 -0.70 14.19
CA LYS A 66 4.51 0.28 15.10
C LYS A 66 3.33 -0.31 15.88
N VAL A 67 2.48 -1.09 15.21
CA VAL A 67 1.35 -1.78 15.86
C VAL A 67 1.86 -2.80 16.87
N ALA A 68 2.83 -3.63 16.48
CA ALA A 68 3.42 -4.63 17.38
C ALA A 68 4.10 -3.99 18.60
N GLU A 69 4.71 -2.82 18.46
CA GLU A 69 5.28 -2.05 19.56
C GLU A 69 4.19 -1.47 20.47
N ALA A 70 3.15 -0.86 19.92
CA ALA A 70 2.04 -0.32 20.69
C ALA A 70 1.29 -1.39 21.49
N SER A 71 1.11 -2.59 20.91
CA SER A 71 0.46 -3.72 21.57
C SER A 71 1.22 -4.28 22.78
N LYS A 72 2.53 -4.00 22.92
CA LYS A 72 3.30 -4.43 24.11
C LYS A 72 3.02 -3.57 25.35
N ASN A 73 2.41 -2.40 25.17
CA ASN A 73 2.13 -1.43 26.23
C ASN A 73 0.67 -1.54 26.73
N ILE A 74 -0.04 -2.61 26.35
CA ILE A 74 -1.41 -2.94 26.75
C ILE A 74 -1.34 -4.22 27.58
#